data_AF-A0A6G2PRT1-F1
#
_entry.id   AF-A0A6G2PRT1-F1
#
_cell.length_a   1.000
_cell.length_b   1.000
_cell.length_c   1.000
_cell.angle_alpha   90.00
_cell.angle_beta   90.00
_cell.angle_gamma   90.00
#
_symmetry.space_group_name_H-M   'P 1'
#
loop_
_entity.id
_entity.type
_entity.pdbx_description
1 polymer ?
#
loop_
_entity_poly.entity_id
_entity_poly.type
_entity_poly.pdbx_seq_one_letter_code
_entity_poly.pdbx_strand_id
1 'polypeptide(L)'
;GFALAGELSFTLAGRERTLAVARQGEGPLWAVFADATSGDTSFRFRFLYPQAPDAQGRTTVDFNRAQLPPCAFADHFLCPLPPPGNTLDTAVEAGERTLR
;
A
#
# COMPACT_ATOMS: atom_id res chain seq x y z
N GLY A 1 -15.15 10.72 -3.25
CA GLY A 1 -13.88 10.29 -3.85
C GLY A 1 -12.88 10.01 -2.75
N PHE A 2 -11.82 9.28 -3.05
CA PHE A 2 -10.67 9.19 -2.15
C PHE A 2 -9.94 10.54 -2.15
N ALA A 3 -9.76 11.13 -0.98
CA ALA A 3 -8.98 12.34 -0.82
C ALA A 3 -7.60 11.98 -0.26
N LEU A 4 -6.56 12.70 -0.66
CA LEU A 4 -5.25 12.60 -0.01
C LEU A 4 -5.43 12.90 1.47
N ALA A 5 -5.09 11.93 2.33
CA ALA A 5 -5.27 12.02 3.77
C ALA A 5 -3.97 12.39 4.50
N GLY A 6 -2.82 12.03 3.93
CA GLY A 6 -1.51 12.37 4.47
C GLY A 6 -0.43 11.39 4.04
N GLU A 7 0.64 11.31 4.83
CA GLU A 7 1.76 10.40 4.63
C GLU A 7 2.01 9.58 5.90
N LEU A 8 2.29 8.28 5.72
CA LEU A 8 2.77 7.41 6.78
C LEU A 8 4.28 7.36 6.75
N SER A 9 4.94 7.84 7.80
CA SER A 9 6.39 7.74 7.98
C SER A 9 6.72 6.52 8.84
N PHE A 10 7.63 5.67 8.38
CA PHE A 10 8.03 4.45 9.09
C PHE A 10 9.45 4.03 8.73
N THR A 11 10.03 3.11 9.51
CA THR A 11 11.30 2.48 9.17
C THR A 11 11.07 1.09 8.58
N LEU A 12 11.68 0.82 7.44
CA LEU A 12 11.70 -0.50 6.81
C LEU A 12 13.12 -0.82 6.34
N ALA A 13 13.62 -2.00 6.69
CA ALA A 13 15.00 -2.42 6.38
C ALA A 13 16.06 -1.38 6.80
N GLY A 14 15.89 -0.76 7.98
CA GLY A 14 16.82 0.23 8.53
C GLY A 14 16.82 1.59 7.84
N ARG A 15 15.85 1.87 6.95
CA ARG A 15 15.70 3.15 6.26
C ARG A 15 14.34 3.78 6.53
N GLU A 16 14.32 5.09 6.68
CA GLU A 16 13.08 5.86 6.73
C GLU A 16 12.41 5.85 5.37
N ARG A 17 11.10 5.60 5.37
CA ARG A 17 10.23 5.52 4.20
C ARG A 17 8.95 6.29 4.47
N THR A 18 8.33 6.74 3.40
CA THR A 18 7.00 7.32 3.43
C THR A 18 6.06 6.59 2.48
N LEU A 19 4.78 6.55 2.83
CA LEU A 19 3.71 6.18 1.91
C LEU A 19 2.61 7.24 1.97
N ALA A 20 2.32 7.87 0.84
CA ALA A 20 1.13 8.69 0.66
C ALA A 20 -0.12 7.80 0.78
N VAL A 21 -1.07 8.24 1.60
CA VAL A 21 -2.31 7.52 1.88
C VAL A 21 -3.52 8.39 1.58
N ALA A 22 -4.56 7.74 1.06
CA ALA A 22 -5.85 8.36 0.87
C ALA A 22 -6.86 7.82 1.89
N ARG A 23 -7.99 8.51 2.03
CA ARG A 23 -9.11 8.06 2.88
C ARG A 23 -10.42 8.35 2.18
N GLN A 24 -11.42 7.51 2.46
CA GLN A 24 -12.81 7.77 2.11
C GLN A 24 -13.63 7.93 3.40
N GLY A 25 -14.18 9.13 3.63
CA GLY A 25 -14.92 9.44 4.85
C GLY A 25 -14.12 9.13 6.11
N GLU A 26 -14.78 8.52 7.10
CA GLU A 26 -14.16 8.09 8.37
C GLU A 26 -13.61 6.65 8.35
N GLY A 27 -13.41 6.06 7.15
CA GLY A 27 -12.91 4.70 7.00
C GLY A 27 -11.43 4.51 7.37
N PRO A 28 -10.86 3.31 7.15
CA PRO A 28 -9.42 3.11 7.24
C PRO A 28 -8.69 3.98 6.20
N LEU A 29 -7.39 4.18 6.43
CA LEU A 29 -6.50 4.71 5.41
C LEU A 29 -6.33 3.67 4.30
N TRP A 30 -5.92 4.15 3.13
CA TRP A 30 -5.65 3.30 1.98
C TRP A 30 -4.36 3.74 1.31
N ALA A 31 -3.42 2.79 1.20
CA ALA A 31 -2.19 2.96 0.45
C ALA A 31 -2.23 2.04 -0.78
N VAL A 32 -1.81 2.58 -1.92
CA VAL A 32 -1.44 1.81 -3.09
C VAL A 32 0.07 1.90 -3.19
N PHE A 33 0.76 0.77 -3.13
CA PHE A 33 2.22 0.75 -3.14
C PHE A 33 2.77 -0.33 -4.08
N ALA A 34 3.94 -0.04 -4.62
CA ALA A 34 4.80 -1.01 -5.27
C ALA A 34 6.09 -1.12 -4.46
N ASP A 35 6.82 -2.20 -4.70
CA ASP A 35 8.06 -2.52 -4.01
C ASP A 35 8.98 -3.33 -4.93
N ALA A 36 10.16 -3.73 -4.46
CA ALA A 36 11.12 -4.43 -5.32
C ALA A 36 10.65 -5.82 -5.80
N THR A 37 9.61 -6.43 -5.21
CA THR A 37 9.01 -7.67 -5.72
C THR A 37 7.95 -7.45 -6.81
N SER A 38 7.49 -6.21 -6.98
CA SER A 38 6.34 -5.87 -7.82
C SER A 38 6.62 -6.10 -9.31
N GLY A 39 5.81 -6.95 -9.94
CA GLY A 39 5.96 -7.33 -11.35
C GLY A 39 6.94 -8.50 -11.59
N ASP A 40 7.63 -8.98 -10.56
CA ASP A 40 8.52 -10.12 -10.60
C ASP A 40 7.94 -11.29 -9.79
N THR A 41 8.04 -11.22 -8.45
CA THR A 41 7.56 -12.28 -7.56
C THR A 41 6.27 -11.93 -6.81
N SER A 42 5.71 -10.74 -7.08
CA SER A 42 4.35 -10.32 -6.74
C SER A 42 3.71 -9.57 -7.91
N PHE A 43 2.39 -9.34 -7.85
CA PHE A 43 1.69 -8.47 -8.79
C PHE A 43 2.27 -7.04 -8.75
N ARG A 44 2.00 -6.28 -9.82
CA ARG A 44 2.61 -4.97 -10.11
C ARG A 44 2.49 -3.91 -9.00
N PHE A 45 1.52 -4.05 -8.10
CA PHE A 45 1.33 -3.24 -6.90
C PHE A 45 0.30 -3.93 -5.99
N ARG A 46 0.22 -3.50 -4.74
CA ARG A 46 -0.68 -4.04 -3.73
C ARG A 46 -1.38 -2.93 -2.96
N PHE A 47 -2.51 -3.27 -2.34
CA PHE A 47 -3.26 -2.38 -1.48
C PHE A 47 -2.95 -2.67 -0.02
N LEU A 48 -2.85 -1.62 0.77
CA LEU A 48 -2.79 -1.70 2.23
C LEU A 48 -3.92 -0.86 2.83
N TYR A 49 -4.51 -1.35 3.92
CA TYR A 49 -5.59 -0.67 4.62
C TYR A 49 -5.24 -0.41 6.10
N PRO A 50 -4.29 0.50 6.39
CA PRO A 50 -3.97 0.87 7.76
C PRO A 50 -5.22 1.45 8.46
N GLN A 51 -5.33 1.22 9.77
CA GLN A 51 -6.40 1.85 10.54
C GLN A 51 -6.20 3.36 10.61
N ALA A 52 -7.27 4.09 10.93
CA ALA A 52 -7.16 5.51 11.25
C ALA A 52 -6.14 5.71 12.40
N PRO A 53 -5.35 6.79 12.36
CA PRO A 53 -4.35 7.03 13.39
C PRO A 53 -5.01 7.26 14.77
N ASP A 54 -4.28 6.91 15.83
CA ASP A 54 -4.65 7.21 17.21
C ASP A 54 -4.60 8.74 17.48
N ALA A 55 -4.97 9.15 18.70
CA ALA A 55 -4.95 10.56 19.10
C ALA A 55 -3.53 11.19 19.06
N GLN A 56 -2.48 10.37 18.95
CA GLN A 56 -1.09 10.78 18.81
C GLN A 56 -0.60 10.75 17.35
N GLY A 57 -1.48 10.46 16.39
CA GLY A 57 -1.14 10.43 14.97
C GLY A 57 -0.49 9.13 14.50
N ARG A 58 -0.51 8.05 15.30
CA ARG A 58 0.17 6.79 14.99
C ARG A 58 -0.80 5.73 14.48
N THR A 59 -0.32 4.92 13.55
CA THR A 59 -1.03 3.73 13.06
C THR A 59 -0.02 2.65 12.69
N THR A 60 -0.51 1.46 12.34
CA THR A 60 0.33 0.32 11.97
C THR A 60 0.39 0.16 10.46
N VAL A 61 1.60 0.12 9.92
CA VAL A 61 1.88 -0.32 8.54
C VAL A 61 2.22 -1.82 8.59
N ASP A 62 1.23 -2.69 8.36
CA ASP A 62 1.41 -4.14 8.38
C ASP A 62 1.39 -4.73 6.96
N PHE A 63 2.57 -4.86 6.36
CA PHE A 63 2.73 -5.42 5.02
C PHE A 63 2.28 -6.89 4.89
N ASN A 64 2.13 -7.64 6.00
CA ASN A 64 1.56 -8.99 5.95
C ASN A 64 0.09 -8.99 5.53
N ARG A 65 -0.57 -7.83 5.62
CA ARG A 65 -1.97 -7.62 5.24
C ARG A 65 -2.12 -6.94 3.89
N ALA A 66 -1.04 -6.83 3.10
CA ALA A 66 -1.10 -6.33 1.74
C ALA A 66 -1.93 -7.27 0.85
N GLN A 67 -2.86 -6.70 0.10
CA GLN A 67 -3.83 -7.42 -0.72
C GLN A 67 -3.64 -7.13 -2.21
N LEU A 68 -3.96 -8.11 -3.04
CA LEU A 68 -4.03 -7.94 -4.48
C LEU A 68 -5.18 -7.00 -4.86
N PRO A 69 -4.94 -6.07 -5.78
CA PRO A 69 -5.99 -5.19 -6.27
C PRO A 69 -6.95 -5.96 -7.19
N PRO A 70 -8.21 -5.51 -7.41
CA PRO A 70 -9.17 -6.21 -8.27
C PRO A 70 -8.68 -6.49 -9.70
N CYS A 71 -7.88 -5.59 -10.26
CA CYS A 71 -7.24 -5.75 -11.57
C CYS A 71 -6.17 -6.87 -11.63
N ALA A 72 -5.77 -7.45 -10.49
CA ALA A 72 -4.98 -8.67 -10.48
C ALA A 72 -5.84 -9.89 -10.89
N PHE A 73 -7.15 -9.83 -10.67
CA PHE A 73 -8.10 -10.92 -10.93
C PHE A 73 -8.75 -10.82 -12.31
N ALA A 74 -8.96 -9.61 -12.84
CA ALA A 74 -9.46 -9.44 -14.19
C ALA A 74 -9.08 -8.08 -14.80
N ASP A 75 -8.71 -8.09 -16.07
CA ASP A 75 -8.19 -6.92 -16.80
C ASP A 75 -9.21 -5.79 -16.98
N HIS A 76 -10.51 -6.07 -16.81
CA HIS A 76 -11.58 -5.07 -16.97
C HIS A 76 -11.75 -4.16 -15.73
N PHE A 77 -11.07 -4.44 -14.62
CA PHE A 77 -11.08 -3.56 -13.45
C PHE A 77 -10.05 -2.44 -13.62
N LEU A 78 -10.51 -1.19 -13.45
CA LEU A 78 -9.62 -0.03 -13.40
C LEU A 78 -9.10 0.15 -11.97
N CYS A 79 -7.79 -0.01 -11.81
CA CYS A 79 -7.10 0.25 -10.54
C CYS A 79 -6.25 1.51 -10.63
N PRO A 80 -6.17 2.30 -9.54
CA PRO A 80 -5.15 3.32 -9.46
C PRO A 80 -3.76 2.68 -9.36
N LEU A 81 -2.82 3.31 -10.05
CA LEU A 81 -1.40 3.02 -9.86
C LEU A 81 -0.91 3.65 -8.55
N PRO A 82 0.18 3.12 -7.95
CA PRO A 82 0.85 3.80 -6.85
C PRO A 82 1.19 5.26 -7.23
N PRO A 83 0.89 6.24 -6.37
CA PRO A 83 1.30 7.62 -6.61
C PRO A 83 2.84 7.75 -6.55
N PRO A 84 3.42 8.84 -7.09
CA PRO A 84 4.84 9.13 -6.93
C PRO A 84 5.26 9.07 -5.45
N GLY A 85 6.36 8.39 -5.16
CA GLY A 85 6.85 8.16 -3.78
C GLY A 85 6.39 6.84 -3.15
N ASN A 86 5.28 6.24 -3.61
CA ASN A 86 4.80 4.95 -3.09
C ASN A 86 5.44 3.72 -3.76
N THR A 87 6.62 3.88 -4.35
CA THR A 87 7.40 2.75 -4.87
C THR A 87 8.62 2.58 -3.99
N LEU A 88 8.60 1.54 -3.18
CA LEU A 88 9.70 1.19 -2.28
C LEU A 88 10.80 0.48 -3.08
N ASP A 89 12.05 0.83 -2.83
CA ASP A 89 13.23 0.14 -3.40
C ASP A 89 13.58 -1.16 -2.64
N THR A 90 12.78 -1.51 -1.63
CA THR A 90 13.00 -2.63 -0.71
C THR A 90 12.03 -3.74 -1.05
N ALA A 91 12.48 -4.99 -1.04
CA ALA A 91 11.59 -6.14 -1.26
C ALA A 91 10.65 -6.33 -0.07
N VAL A 92 9.35 -6.40 -0.34
CA VAL A 92 8.32 -6.72 0.65
C VAL A 92 7.79 -8.12 0.36
N GLU A 93 8.41 -9.13 0.99
CA GLU A 93 8.11 -10.55 0.78
C GLU A 93 6.85 -11.04 1.52
N ALA A 94 6.17 -10.14 2.22
CA ALA A 94 4.96 -10.42 3.01
C ALA A 94 3.68 -9.99 2.27
N GLY A 95 2.54 -10.56 2.67
CA GLY A 95 1.23 -10.30 2.08
C GLY A 95 0.94 -11.15 0.85
N GLU A 96 -0.15 -10.83 0.14
CA GLU A 96 -0.51 -11.52 -1.09
C GLU A 96 0.52 -11.22 -2.20
N ARG A 97 0.76 -12.21 -3.08
CA ARG A 97 1.81 -12.14 -4.11
C ARG A 97 1.23 -12.20 -5.51
N THR A 98 0.64 -13.33 -5.87
CA THR A 98 0.10 -13.63 -7.21
C THR A 98 -1.11 -14.56 -7.05
N LEU A 99 -1.93 -14.70 -8.09
CA LEU A 99 -3.08 -15.63 -8.09
C LEU A 99 -2.69 -17.09 -8.32
N ARG A 100 -1.43 -17.34 -8.66
CA ARG A 100 -0.87 -18.65 -9.00
C ARG A 100 0.47 -18.81 -8.31
#